data_AF-A0A101JET3-F1
#
_entry.id   AF-A0A101JET3-F1
#
_cell.length_a   1.000
_cell.length_b   1.000
_cell.length_c   1.000
_cell.angle_alpha   90.00
_cell.angle_beta   90.00
_cell.angle_gamma   90.00
#
_symmetry.space_group_name_H-M   'P 1'
#
loop_
_entity.id
_entity.type
_entity.pdbx_description
1 polymer ?
#
loop_
_entity_poly.entity_id
_entity_poly.type
_entity_poly.pdbx_seq_one_letter_code
_entity_poly.pdbx_strand_id
1 'polypeptide(L)'
;MGELIGNISDDLSQLFRQEVELAKAELKQEAGKAGKAAGMLGGAGFAGYLSVVLLSFAAVFGLDAVMPMGWAALIVAVIWAAVGAVLYVAGKKKLETVDPMPRRTVDTLKEDAQWLKNPTG
;
A
#
# COMPACT_ATOMS: atom_id res chain seq x y z
N MET A 1 -48.70 28.17 3.80
CA MET A 1 -47.85 27.66 2.70
C MET A 1 -46.36 27.75 3.03
N GLY A 2 -45.83 28.87 3.55
CA GLY A 2 -44.40 29.00 3.89
C GLY A 2 -43.91 28.10 5.03
N GLU A 3 -44.77 27.79 6.01
CA GLU A 3 -44.42 26.99 7.20
C GLU A 3 -44.21 25.49 6.89
N LEU A 4 -44.98 24.94 5.94
CA LEU A 4 -44.84 23.55 5.48
C LEU A 4 -43.59 23.34 4.60
N ILE A 5 -43.23 24.33 3.78
CA ILE A 5 -42.00 24.29 2.96
C ILE A 5 -40.75 24.47 3.84
N GLY A 6 -40.86 25.25 4.93
CA GLY A 6 -39.80 25.37 5.95
C GLY A 6 -39.50 24.03 6.65
N ASN A 7 -40.54 23.33 7.12
CA ASN A 7 -40.37 22.05 7.82
C ASN A 7 -39.75 20.95 6.93
N ILE A 8 -40.14 20.86 5.65
CA ILE A 8 -39.53 19.90 4.72
C ILE A 8 -38.05 20.22 4.45
N SER A 9 -37.71 21.51 4.37
CA SER A 9 -36.32 21.94 4.17
C SER A 9 -35.44 21.63 5.39
N ASP A 10 -36.00 21.77 6.59
CA ASP A 10 -35.33 21.40 7.85
C ASP A 10 -35.15 19.88 7.99
N ASP A 11 -36.18 19.09 7.66
CA ASP A 11 -36.09 17.62 7.69
C ASP A 11 -35.03 17.09 6.70
N LEU A 12 -34.97 17.66 5.49
CA LEU A 12 -33.94 17.34 4.50
C LEU A 12 -32.53 17.73 4.97
N SER A 13 -32.39 18.90 5.59
CA SER A 13 -31.13 19.35 6.20
C SER A 13 -30.69 18.41 7.34
N GLN A 14 -31.65 17.91 8.13
CA GLN A 14 -31.41 16.97 9.20
C GLN A 14 -31.01 15.58 8.69
N LEU A 15 -31.66 15.08 7.63
CA LEU A 15 -31.29 13.83 6.95
C LEU A 15 -29.90 13.92 6.34
N PHE A 16 -29.60 15.01 5.62
CA PHE A 16 -28.28 15.20 5.03
C PHE A 16 -27.18 15.22 6.09
N ARG A 17 -27.40 15.90 7.23
CA ARG A 17 -26.48 15.86 8.37
C ARG A 17 -26.31 14.44 8.92
N GLN A 18 -27.38 13.65 9.00
CA GLN A 18 -27.31 12.26 9.46
C GLN A 18 -26.53 11.37 8.50
N GLU A 19 -26.73 11.49 7.18
CA GLU A 19 -25.93 10.75 6.20
C GLU A 19 -24.45 11.11 6.29
N VAL A 20 -24.12 12.39 6.47
CA VAL A 20 -22.73 12.82 6.68
C VAL A 20 -22.16 12.25 7.97
N GLU A 21 -22.90 12.26 9.07
CA GLU A 21 -22.45 11.67 10.34
C GLU A 21 -22.31 10.15 10.25
N LEU A 22 -23.20 9.47 9.53
CA LEU A 22 -23.12 8.02 9.27
C LEU A 22 -21.88 7.71 8.42
N ALA A 23 -21.66 8.43 7.33
CA ALA A 23 -20.49 8.26 6.48
C ALA A 23 -19.19 8.52 7.26
N LYS A 24 -19.15 9.55 8.13
CA LYS A 24 -18.01 9.77 9.03
C LYS A 24 -17.80 8.60 9.99
N ALA A 25 -18.87 8.05 10.57
CA ALA A 25 -18.78 6.92 11.49
C ALA A 25 -18.24 5.67 10.78
N GLU A 26 -18.74 5.37 9.58
CA GLU A 26 -18.28 4.25 8.76
C GLU A 26 -16.82 4.43 8.33
N LEU A 27 -16.44 5.63 7.86
CA LEU A 27 -15.05 5.96 7.53
C LEU A 27 -14.12 5.82 8.73
N LYS A 28 -14.55 6.24 9.93
CA LYS A 28 -13.75 6.09 11.16
C LYS A 28 -13.57 4.61 11.51
N GLN A 29 -14.62 3.80 11.37
CA GLN A 29 -14.56 2.37 11.61
C GLN A 29 -13.61 1.67 10.63
N GLU A 30 -13.72 1.97 9.34
CA GLU A 30 -12.85 1.42 8.30
C GLU A 30 -11.40 1.90 8.45
N ALA A 31 -11.18 3.18 8.76
CA ALA A 31 -9.85 3.71 9.06
C ALA A 31 -9.20 3.01 10.26
N GLY A 32 -9.98 2.69 11.31
CA GLY A 32 -9.49 1.93 12.46
C GLY A 32 -9.08 0.50 12.09
N LYS A 33 -9.89 -0.19 11.28
CA LYS A 33 -9.57 -1.54 10.77
C LYS A 33 -8.31 -1.51 9.91
N ALA A 34 -8.23 -0.58 8.96
CA ALA A 34 -7.07 -0.40 8.09
C ALA A 34 -5.81 -0.05 8.89
N GLY A 35 -5.91 0.85 9.87
CA GLY A 35 -4.81 1.21 10.76
C GLY A 35 -4.30 0.04 11.59
N LYS A 36 -5.21 -0.78 12.15
CA LYS A 36 -4.83 -2.00 12.87
C LYS A 36 -4.14 -3.00 11.94
N ALA A 37 -4.69 -3.23 10.74
CA ALA A 37 -4.10 -4.12 9.74
C ALA A 37 -2.70 -3.65 9.31
N ALA A 38 -2.55 -2.36 9.00
CA ALA A 38 -1.26 -1.75 8.67
C ALA A 38 -0.27 -1.87 9.84
N GLY A 39 -0.72 -1.66 11.08
CA GLY A 39 0.10 -1.86 12.28
C GLY A 39 0.56 -3.31 12.46
N MET A 40 -0.34 -4.28 12.27
CA MET A 40 0.00 -5.71 12.33
C MET A 40 0.97 -6.12 11.22
N LEU A 41 0.77 -5.67 9.98
CA LEU A 41 1.67 -5.95 8.87
C LEU A 41 3.03 -5.27 9.05
N GLY A 42 3.06 -4.03 9.54
CA GLY A 42 4.29 -3.33 9.87
C GLY A 42 5.07 -4.03 10.99
N GLY A 43 4.37 -4.44 12.05
CA GLY A 43 4.94 -5.24 13.14
C GLY A 43 5.48 -6.59 12.67
N ALA A 44 4.74 -7.30 11.82
CA ALA A 44 5.18 -8.57 11.23
C ALA A 44 6.42 -8.39 10.35
N GLY A 45 6.48 -7.32 9.54
CA GLY A 45 7.65 -6.98 8.74
C GLY A 45 8.89 -6.72 9.61
N PHE A 46 8.73 -5.93 10.67
CA PHE A 46 9.81 -5.64 11.62
C PHE A 46 10.27 -6.89 12.38
N ALA A 47 9.33 -7.69 12.90
CA ALA A 47 9.64 -8.95 13.56
C ALA A 47 10.32 -9.95 12.62
N GLY A 48 9.88 -10.03 11.36
CA GLY A 48 10.51 -10.84 10.32
C GLY A 48 11.94 -10.38 10.02
N TYR A 49 12.17 -9.07 9.90
CA TYR A 49 13.50 -8.50 9.72
C TYR A 49 14.45 -8.84 10.89
N LEU A 50 14.00 -8.64 12.14
CA LEU A 50 14.80 -9.01 13.32
C LEU A 50 15.08 -10.51 13.38
N SER A 51 14.09 -11.34 13.03
CA SER A 51 14.25 -12.80 12.98
C SER A 51 15.34 -13.20 11.99
N VAL A 52 15.34 -12.60 10.80
CA VAL A 52 16.37 -12.77 9.77
C VAL A 52 17.77 -12.37 10.27
N VAL A 53 17.88 -11.24 10.97
CA VAL A 53 19.15 -10.79 11.57
C VAL A 53 19.66 -11.79 12.61
N LEU A 54 18.80 -12.21 13.54
CA LEU A 54 19.16 -13.18 14.58
C LEU A 54 19.53 -14.55 13.99
N LEU A 55 18.81 -15.01 12.99
CA LEU A 55 19.14 -16.25 12.25
C LEU A 55 20.50 -16.13 11.55
N SER A 56 20.85 -14.95 11.04
CA SER A 56 22.17 -14.72 10.43
C SER A 56 23.29 -14.86 11.45
N PHE A 57 23.13 -14.28 12.64
CA PHE A 57 24.08 -14.48 13.75
C PHE A 57 24.14 -15.95 14.19
N ALA A 58 22.99 -16.61 14.34
CA ALA A 58 22.93 -18.02 14.70
C ALA A 58 23.64 -18.90 13.66
N ALA A 59 23.49 -18.60 12.37
CA ALA A 59 24.18 -19.31 11.30
C ALA A 59 25.70 -19.10 11.36
N VAL A 60 26.17 -17.87 11.59
CA VAL A 60 27.60 -17.58 11.75
C VAL A 60 28.18 -18.33 12.94
N PHE A 61 27.54 -18.26 14.12
CA PHE A 61 28.01 -18.97 15.31
C PHE A 61 27.92 -20.50 15.18
N GLY A 62 26.90 -21.00 14.49
CA GLY A 62 26.77 -22.43 14.20
C GLY A 62 27.90 -22.93 13.28
N LEU A 63 28.27 -22.15 12.27
CA LEU A 63 29.39 -22.46 11.37
C LEU A 63 30.75 -22.28 12.06
N ASP A 64 30.88 -21.31 12.96
CA ASP A 64 32.12 -21.09 13.73
C ASP A 64 32.54 -22.33 14.55
N ALA A 65 31.58 -23.16 14.96
CA ALA A 65 31.86 -24.43 15.64
C ALA A 65 32.65 -25.44 14.79
N VAL A 66 32.68 -25.28 13.46
CA VAL A 66 33.32 -26.22 12.53
C VAL A 66 34.32 -25.57 11.57
N MET A 67 34.43 -24.24 11.56
CA MET A 67 35.39 -23.48 10.73
C MET A 67 35.70 -22.10 11.34
N PRO A 68 36.77 -21.42 10.93
CA PRO A 68 37.09 -20.09 11.47
C PRO A 68 35.97 -19.07 11.22
N MET A 69 35.64 -18.27 12.24
CA MET A 69 34.61 -17.24 12.22
C MET A 69 34.58 -16.36 10.96
N GLY A 70 35.77 -15.99 10.43
CA GLY A 70 35.86 -15.19 9.21
C GLY A 70 35.26 -15.88 7.99
N TRP A 71 35.47 -17.19 7.83
CA TRP A 71 34.90 -17.97 6.73
C TRP A 71 33.40 -18.23 6.95
N ALA A 72 32.99 -18.46 8.19
CA ALA A 72 31.58 -18.57 8.55
C ALA A 72 30.79 -17.30 8.17
N ALA A 73 31.31 -16.13 8.57
CA ALA A 73 30.72 -14.84 8.23
C ALA A 73 30.70 -14.59 6.71
N LEU A 74 31.78 -14.94 6.00
CA LEU A 74 31.85 -14.80 4.55
C LEU A 74 30.80 -15.65 3.82
N ILE A 75 30.58 -16.89 4.24
CA ILE A 75 29.55 -17.76 3.65
C ILE A 75 28.15 -17.14 3.84
N VAL A 76 27.82 -16.72 5.05
CA VAL A 76 26.51 -16.09 5.34
C VAL A 76 26.34 -14.78 4.55
N ALA A 77 27.41 -13.99 4.40
CA ALA A 77 27.39 -12.78 3.58
C ALA A 77 27.14 -13.09 2.09
N VAL A 78 27.76 -14.13 1.54
CA VAL A 78 27.54 -14.58 0.15
C VAL A 78 26.10 -15.03 -0.06
N ILE A 79 25.50 -15.74 0.91
CA ILE A 79 24.08 -16.12 0.86
C ILE A 79 23.19 -14.88 0.77
N TRP A 80 23.42 -13.87 1.61
CA TRP A 80 22.66 -12.62 1.56
C TRP A 80 22.89 -11.83 0.27
N ALA A 81 24.12 -11.82 -0.25
CA ALA A 81 24.42 -11.20 -1.54
C ALA A 81 23.65 -11.88 -2.69
N ALA A 82 23.55 -13.21 -2.68
CA ALA A 82 22.77 -13.96 -3.66
C ALA A 82 21.26 -13.66 -3.55
N VAL A 83 20.71 -13.67 -2.33
CA VAL A 83 19.31 -13.30 -2.09
C VAL A 83 19.04 -11.87 -2.57
N GLY A 84 19.92 -10.92 -2.22
CA GLY A 84 19.83 -9.53 -2.65
C GLY A 84 19.88 -9.37 -4.18
N ALA A 85 20.78 -10.09 -4.86
CA ALA A 85 20.88 -10.07 -6.30
C ALA A 85 19.59 -10.60 -6.98
N VAL A 86 19.04 -11.70 -6.47
CA VAL A 86 17.77 -12.25 -6.98
C VAL A 86 16.62 -11.27 -6.78
N LEU A 87 16.48 -10.70 -5.57
CA LEU A 87 15.43 -9.73 -5.27
C LEU A 87 15.57 -8.46 -6.12
N TYR A 88 16.79 -7.95 -6.31
CA TYR A 88 17.05 -6.80 -7.17
C TYR A 88 16.62 -7.07 -8.61
N VAL A 89 17.02 -8.20 -9.19
CA VAL A 89 16.65 -8.56 -10.57
C VAL A 89 15.14 -8.75 -10.70
N ALA A 90 14.51 -9.44 -9.75
CA ALA A 90 13.06 -9.66 -9.76
C ALA A 90 12.29 -8.34 -9.62
N GLY A 91 12.71 -7.47 -8.69
CA GLY A 91 12.12 -6.15 -8.48
C GLY A 91 12.28 -5.26 -9.71
N LYS A 92 13.48 -5.20 -10.30
CA LYS A 92 13.74 -4.46 -11.54
C LYS A 92 12.83 -4.91 -12.68
N LYS A 93 12.75 -6.23 -12.93
CA LYS A 93 11.86 -6.79 -13.95
C LYS A 93 10.39 -6.43 -13.70
N LYS A 94 9.96 -6.43 -12.44
CA LYS A 94 8.57 -6.08 -12.11
C LYS A 94 8.31 -4.59 -12.35
N LEU A 95 9.24 -3.71 -11.99
CA LEU A 95 9.13 -2.28 -12.24
C LEU A 95 9.07 -1.96 -13.73
N GLU A 96 9.79 -2.69 -14.58
CA GLU A 96 9.73 -2.53 -16.04
C GLU A 96 8.33 -2.82 -16.62
N THR A 97 7.49 -3.58 -15.91
CA THR A 97 6.09 -3.84 -16.32
C THR A 97 5.07 -2.82 -15.81
N VAL A 98 5.50 -1.88 -14.95
CA VAL A 98 4.62 -0.83 -14.43
C VAL A 98 4.60 0.30 -15.45
N ASP A 99 3.47 0.51 -16.15
CA ASP A 99 3.25 1.73 -16.94
C ASP A 99 2.72 2.83 -16.00
N PRO A 100 3.52 3.87 -15.70
CA PRO A 100 3.09 4.94 -14.81
C PRO A 100 2.03 5.86 -15.44
N MET A 101 1.84 5.78 -16.77
CA MET A 101 0.85 6.58 -17.47
C MET A 101 -0.40 5.71 -17.70
N PRO A 102 -1.57 6.07 -17.16
CA PRO A 102 -2.81 5.39 -17.48
C PRO A 102 -3.25 5.79 -18.89
N ARG A 103 -2.58 5.24 -19.92
CA ARG A 103 -2.78 5.61 -21.34
C ARG A 103 -4.25 5.55 -21.75
N ARG A 104 -4.98 4.54 -21.29
CA ARG A 104 -6.42 4.38 -21.51
C ARG A 104 -7.25 5.55 -20.98
N THR A 105 -6.89 6.07 -19.81
CA THR A 105 -7.55 7.25 -19.18
C THR A 105 -7.14 8.53 -19.88
N VAL A 106 -5.87 8.66 -20.26
CA VAL A 106 -5.38 9.83 -21.01
C VAL A 106 -6.00 9.91 -22.41
N ASP A 107 -6.21 8.76 -23.06
CA ASP A 107 -6.81 8.70 -24.39
C ASP A 107 -8.31 8.99 -24.34
N THR A 108 -9.06 8.47 -23.36
CA THR A 108 -10.47 8.86 -23.16
C THR A 108 -10.62 10.34 -22.84
N LEU A 109 -9.77 10.91 -21.98
CA LEU A 109 -9.78 12.35 -21.70
C LEU A 109 -9.45 13.20 -22.94
N LYS A 110 -8.62 12.71 -23.86
CA LYS A 110 -8.34 13.39 -25.14
C LYS A 110 -9.52 13.31 -26.10
N GLU A 111 -10.20 12.16 -26.17
CA GLU A 111 -11.42 11.98 -26.97
C GLU A 111 -12.55 12.88 -26.45
N ASP A 112 -12.77 12.91 -25.14
CA ASP A 112 -13.77 13.79 -24.49
C ASP A 112 -13.44 15.27 -24.77
N ALA A 113 -12.17 15.66 -24.65
CA ALA A 113 -11.72 17.01 -24.97
C ALA A 113 -11.86 17.35 -26.46
N GLN A 114 -11.65 16.39 -27.37
CA GLN A 114 -11.86 16.58 -28.81
C GLN A 114 -13.35 16.73 -29.15
N TRP A 115 -14.22 15.93 -28.54
CA TRP A 115 -15.67 16.03 -28.71
C TRP A 115 -16.20 17.39 -28.24
N LEU A 116 -15.71 17.89 -27.11
CA LEU A 116 -16.03 19.24 -26.62
C LEU A 116 -15.50 20.37 -27.52
N LYS A 117 -14.41 20.14 -28.25
CA LYS A 117 -13.80 21.14 -29.14
C LYS A 117 -14.51 21.25 -30.50
N ASN A 118 -15.00 20.12 -31.03
CA ASN A 118 -15.77 20.04 -32.26
C ASN A 118 -17.07 19.28 -32.00
N PRO A 119 -18.06 19.88 -31.32
CA PRO A 119 -19.37 19.27 -31.19
C PRO A 119 -20.03 19.29 -32.57
N THR A 120 -19.84 18.22 -33.34
CA THR A 120 -20.63 17.97 -34.55
C THR A 120 -22.02 17.57 -34.09
N GLY A 121 -22.94 18.53 -34.12
CA GLY A 121 -24.38 18.27 -34.19
C GLY A 121 -24.80 17.81 -35.58
#